data_AF-A0A7Y4X3N7-F1
#
_entry.id   AF-A0A7Y4X3N7-F1
#
_cell.length_a   1.000
_cell.length_b   1.000
_cell.length_c   1.000
_cell.angle_alpha   90.00
_cell.angle_beta   90.00
_cell.angle_gamma   90.00
#
_symmetry.space_group_name_H-M   'P 1'
#
loop_
_entity.id
_entity.type
_entity.pdbx_description
1 polymer ?
#
loop_
_entity_poly.entity_id
_entity_poly.type
_entity_poly.pdbx_seq_one_letter_code
_entity_poly.pdbx_strand_id
1 'polypeptide(L)'
;MIGSLPESLNTFSQLMTRWLESGECPVTHRLAFGAMLWQPVDDEKTGYRQLAAYLPGLQLSLEGATDFLYRINRARNSRSEIAGLKINRLSKWSVSAWTIAELPLVPETRLRVRQKGTGCQLELDINTHPDFSGDLPQDQLGQIFRELVTLGQEIAKEGDIP
;
A
#
# COMPACT_ATOMS: atom_id res chain seq x y z
N MET A 1 -7.05 -5.92 7.61
CA MET A 1 -8.02 -6.92 7.12
C MET A 1 -7.40 -7.68 5.95
N ILE A 2 -7.75 -8.95 5.79
CA ILE A 2 -7.22 -9.82 4.74
C ILE A 2 -8.38 -10.20 3.82
N GLY A 3 -8.21 -10.02 2.52
CA GLY A 3 -9.25 -10.29 1.53
C GLY A 3 -9.01 -9.51 0.24
N SER A 4 -10.01 -9.47 -0.64
CA SER A 4 -9.95 -8.61 -1.82
C SER A 4 -9.83 -7.14 -1.39
N LEU A 5 -9.17 -6.31 -2.20
CA LEU A 5 -9.03 -4.89 -1.91
C LEU A 5 -10.40 -4.19 -1.75
N PRO A 6 -11.39 -4.38 -2.65
CA PRO A 6 -12.68 -3.68 -2.51
C PRO A 6 -13.42 -4.00 -1.21
N GLU A 7 -13.47 -5.27 -0.82
CA GLU A 7 -14.17 -5.71 0.40
C GLU A 7 -13.43 -5.25 1.65
N SER A 8 -12.12 -5.54 1.71
CA SER A 8 -11.29 -5.20 2.87
C SER A 8 -11.22 -3.70 3.08
N LEU A 9 -11.12 -2.91 2.01
CA LEU A 9 -11.03 -1.47 2.10
C LEU A 9 -12.36 -0.84 2.54
N ASN A 10 -13.49 -1.35 2.06
CA ASN A 10 -14.80 -0.82 2.45
C ASN A 10 -15.04 -1.00 3.96
N THR A 11 -14.88 -2.21 4.47
CA THR A 11 -15.05 -2.47 5.91
C THR A 11 -14.06 -1.66 6.74
N PHE A 12 -12.80 -1.53 6.29
CA PHE A 12 -11.76 -0.82 7.02
C PHE A 12 -12.08 0.67 7.09
N SER A 13 -12.44 1.23 5.93
CA SER A 13 -12.68 2.66 5.81
C SER A 13 -13.90 3.08 6.64
N GLN A 14 -14.96 2.27 6.67
CA GLN A 14 -16.13 2.53 7.51
C GLN A 14 -15.78 2.50 9.01
N LEU A 15 -14.98 1.52 9.45
CA LEU A 15 -14.58 1.43 10.86
C LEU A 15 -13.71 2.61 11.28
N MET A 16 -12.67 2.92 10.49
CA MET A 16 -11.75 4.00 10.79
C MET A 16 -12.43 5.36 10.73
N THR A 17 -13.28 5.60 9.73
CA THR A 17 -14.04 6.86 9.62
C THR A 17 -14.88 7.11 10.87
N ARG A 18 -15.64 6.10 11.33
CA ARG A 18 -16.47 6.25 12.54
C ARG A 18 -15.63 6.58 13.78
N TRP A 19 -14.46 5.95 13.93
CA TRP A 19 -13.59 6.22 15.07
C TRP A 19 -12.94 7.61 15.00
N LEU A 20 -12.51 8.04 13.81
CA LEU A 20 -11.93 9.37 13.62
C LEU A 20 -12.96 10.49 13.85
N GLU A 21 -14.22 10.23 13.50
CA GLU A 21 -15.33 11.19 13.63
C GLU A 21 -16.09 11.10 14.97
N SER A 22 -15.81 10.12 15.83
CA SER A 22 -16.55 9.94 17.10
C SER A 22 -16.22 10.99 18.17
N GLY A 23 -15.12 11.73 18.00
CA GLY A 23 -14.54 12.60 19.04
C GLY A 23 -13.77 11.85 20.12
N GLU A 24 -13.69 10.51 20.05
CA GLU A 24 -12.88 9.68 20.95
C GLU A 24 -11.46 9.46 20.42
N CYS A 25 -11.20 9.80 19.17
CA CYS A 25 -9.86 9.75 18.60
C CYS A 25 -8.98 10.82 19.28
N PRO A 26 -7.80 10.46 19.79
CA PRO A 26 -6.91 11.39 20.48
C PRO A 26 -6.38 12.48 19.53
N VAL A 27 -5.86 13.54 20.12
CA VAL A 27 -5.13 14.60 19.40
C VAL A 27 -4.10 13.95 18.47
N THR A 28 -4.24 14.20 17.17
CA THR A 28 -3.49 13.51 16.13
C THR A 28 -2.58 14.48 15.40
N HIS A 29 -1.27 14.26 15.46
CA HIS A 29 -0.29 15.06 14.70
C HIS A 29 -0.04 14.51 13.29
N ARG A 30 -0.18 13.19 13.11
CA ARG A 30 0.08 12.51 11.85
C ARG A 30 -0.91 11.39 11.62
N LEU A 31 -1.41 11.31 10.39
CA LEU A 31 -2.33 10.27 9.97
C LEU A 31 -1.75 9.52 8.78
N ALA A 32 -1.92 8.20 8.77
CA ALA A 32 -1.40 7.33 7.73
C ALA A 32 -2.43 6.26 7.33
N PHE A 33 -2.41 5.91 6.06
CA PHE A 33 -3.09 4.77 5.46
C PHE A 33 -2.03 3.86 4.84
N GLY A 34 -1.96 2.63 5.34
CA GLY A 34 -1.06 1.60 4.84
C GLY A 34 -1.83 0.45 4.22
N ALA A 35 -1.32 -0.09 3.11
CA ALA A 35 -1.88 -1.28 2.48
C ALA A 35 -0.78 -2.13 1.82
N MET A 36 -0.98 -3.44 1.84
CA MET A 36 -0.16 -4.39 1.10
C MET A 36 -1.06 -5.14 0.13
N LEU A 37 -0.83 -4.93 -1.16
CA LEU A 37 -1.62 -5.49 -2.23
C LEU A 37 -0.79 -6.55 -2.95
N TRP A 38 -1.48 -7.63 -3.31
CA TRP A 38 -0.88 -8.78 -3.97
C TRP A 38 -1.69 -9.17 -5.19
N GLN A 39 -1.01 -9.27 -6.33
CA GLN A 39 -1.58 -9.77 -7.57
C GLN A 39 -0.79 -11.03 -7.98
N PRO A 40 -1.38 -12.23 -7.88
CA PRO A 40 -0.72 -13.47 -8.31
C PRO A 40 -0.36 -13.43 -9.79
N VAL A 41 0.79 -14.00 -10.14
CA VAL A 41 1.24 -14.22 -11.53
C VAL A 41 1.84 -15.62 -11.65
N ASP A 42 1.91 -16.14 -12.88
CA ASP A 42 2.42 -17.48 -13.15
C ASP A 42 3.93 -17.60 -12.89
N ASP A 43 4.68 -16.55 -13.21
CA ASP A 43 6.14 -16.50 -13.12
C ASP A 43 6.67 -15.06 -12.99
N GLU A 44 7.95 -14.94 -12.63
CA GLU A 44 8.62 -13.65 -12.41
C GLU A 44 8.64 -12.76 -13.66
N LYS A 45 8.84 -13.33 -14.86
CA LYS A 45 8.86 -12.56 -16.12
C LYS A 45 7.49 -11.97 -16.43
N THR A 46 6.44 -12.73 -16.17
CA THR A 46 5.06 -12.25 -16.25
C THR A 46 4.80 -11.15 -15.21
N GLY A 47 5.32 -11.30 -13.99
CA GLY A 47 5.29 -10.25 -12.97
C GLY A 47 5.98 -8.96 -13.39
N TYR A 48 7.18 -9.04 -13.96
CA TYR A 48 7.93 -7.88 -14.44
C TYR A 48 7.20 -7.14 -15.57
N ARG A 49 6.60 -7.87 -16.51
CA ARG A 49 5.75 -7.26 -17.55
C ARG A 49 4.52 -6.57 -16.97
N GLN A 50 3.88 -7.19 -15.98
CA GLN A 50 2.72 -6.60 -15.31
C GLN A 50 3.10 -5.33 -14.52
N LEU A 51 4.21 -5.34 -13.78
CA LEU A 51 4.69 -4.15 -13.06
C LEU A 51 5.07 -3.02 -13.99
N ALA A 52 5.70 -3.31 -15.14
CA ALA A 52 6.04 -2.29 -16.13
C ALA A 52 4.80 -1.51 -16.60
N ALA A 53 3.64 -2.15 -16.69
CA ALA A 53 2.38 -1.48 -17.04
C ALA A 53 1.91 -0.48 -15.96
N TYR A 54 2.24 -0.70 -14.69
CA TYR A 54 1.95 0.23 -13.59
C TYR A 54 3.01 1.33 -13.43
N LEU A 55 4.10 1.27 -14.17
CA LEU A 55 5.20 2.23 -14.07
C LEU A 55 5.47 2.89 -15.43
N PRO A 56 4.46 3.51 -16.08
CA PRO A 56 4.57 3.97 -17.47
C PRO A 56 5.60 5.09 -17.66
N GLY A 57 5.94 5.83 -16.59
CA GLY A 57 6.99 6.85 -16.61
C GLY A 57 8.41 6.26 -16.62
N LEU A 58 8.58 4.97 -16.37
CA LEU A 58 9.86 4.27 -16.37
C LEU A 58 9.96 3.41 -17.64
N GLN A 59 10.94 3.70 -18.50
CA GLN A 59 11.29 2.81 -19.61
C GLN A 59 12.08 1.61 -19.07
N LEU A 60 11.39 0.68 -18.41
CA LEU A 60 12.01 -0.49 -17.77
C LEU A 60 12.34 -1.57 -18.82
N SER A 61 13.62 -1.94 -18.92
CA SER A 61 14.05 -3.20 -19.54
C SER A 61 14.46 -4.18 -18.45
N LEU A 62 13.62 -5.19 -18.20
CA LEU A 62 13.82 -6.19 -17.15
C LEU A 62 14.31 -7.54 -17.70
N GLU A 63 14.87 -7.54 -18.91
CA GLU A 63 15.45 -8.74 -19.50
C GLU A 63 16.71 -9.17 -18.74
N GLY A 64 16.75 -10.43 -18.30
CA GLY A 64 17.87 -10.95 -17.49
C GLY A 64 17.88 -10.48 -16.04
N ALA A 65 16.94 -9.65 -15.60
CA ALA A 65 16.80 -9.26 -14.21
C ALA A 65 16.39 -10.47 -13.35
N THR A 66 17.02 -10.60 -12.18
CA THR A 66 16.71 -11.64 -11.18
C THR A 66 15.99 -11.06 -9.96
N ASP A 67 15.96 -9.73 -9.84
CA ASP A 67 15.23 -9.01 -8.80
C ASP A 67 14.87 -7.61 -9.30
N PHE A 68 13.74 -7.08 -8.85
CA PHE A 68 13.29 -5.73 -9.15
C PHE A 68 12.57 -5.12 -7.96
N LEU A 69 13.02 -3.93 -7.57
CA LEU A 69 12.42 -3.12 -6.53
C LEU A 69 12.37 -1.65 -6.99
N TYR A 70 11.17 -1.09 -7.07
CA TYR A 70 10.97 0.34 -7.27
C TYR A 70 10.28 0.96 -6.07
N ARG A 71 10.83 2.05 -5.54
CA ARG A 71 10.27 2.78 -4.40
C ARG A 71 10.31 4.27 -4.70
N ILE A 72 9.18 4.94 -4.55
CA ILE A 72 9.06 6.37 -4.78
C ILE A 72 8.11 7.01 -3.77
N ASN A 73 8.45 8.22 -3.31
CA ASN A 73 7.54 9.08 -2.56
C ASN A 73 7.20 10.33 -3.38
N ARG A 74 5.93 10.49 -3.76
CA ARG A 74 5.45 11.69 -4.46
C ARG A 74 4.54 12.53 -3.56
N ALA A 75 5.13 13.47 -2.83
CA ALA A 75 4.35 14.40 -2.02
C ALA A 75 3.47 15.31 -2.89
N ARG A 76 2.22 15.56 -2.47
CA ARG A 76 1.35 16.58 -3.06
C ARG A 76 0.58 17.33 -1.99
N ASN A 77 0.05 18.51 -2.31
CA ASN A 77 -0.81 19.25 -1.39
C ASN A 77 -2.08 18.44 -1.09
N SER A 78 -2.51 18.45 0.17
CA SER A 78 -3.81 17.90 0.56
C SER A 78 -4.94 18.71 -0.10
N ARG A 79 -6.04 18.03 -0.40
CA ARG A 79 -7.30 18.64 -0.84
C ARG A 79 -8.14 19.18 0.32
N SER A 80 -7.71 18.98 1.57
CA SER A 80 -8.33 19.61 2.73
C SER A 80 -8.06 21.12 2.75
N GLU A 81 -8.82 21.85 3.55
CA GLU A 81 -8.66 23.30 3.74
C GLU A 81 -7.49 23.66 4.69
N ILE A 82 -6.72 22.65 5.13
CA ILE A 82 -5.63 22.84 6.08
C ILE A 82 -4.41 23.41 5.35
N ALA A 83 -4.15 24.69 5.59
CA ALA A 83 -3.04 25.40 4.97
C ALA A 83 -1.70 24.70 5.20
N GLY A 84 -0.97 24.44 4.12
CA GLY A 84 0.37 23.82 4.17
C GLY A 84 0.38 22.31 4.39
N LEU A 85 -0.77 21.66 4.59
CA LEU A 85 -0.83 20.21 4.73
C LEU A 85 -0.47 19.53 3.39
N LYS A 86 0.56 18.70 3.41
CA LYS A 86 0.96 17.84 2.30
C LYS A 86 0.70 16.38 2.64
N ILE A 87 0.41 15.58 1.62
CA ILE A 87 0.30 14.14 1.71
C ILE A 87 1.48 13.50 0.98
N ASN A 88 2.25 12.71 1.71
CA ASN A 88 3.24 11.80 1.15
C ASN A 88 2.55 10.58 0.57
N ARG A 89 2.98 10.17 -0.62
CA ARG A 89 2.51 8.98 -1.31
C ARG A 89 3.68 8.04 -1.52
N LEU A 90 4.10 7.37 -0.45
CA LEU A 90 5.16 6.38 -0.56
C LEU A 90 4.54 5.09 -1.13
N SER A 91 5.07 4.65 -2.27
CA SER A 91 4.71 3.37 -2.88
C SER A 91 5.97 2.57 -3.17
N LYS A 92 5.84 1.25 -3.03
CA LYS A 92 6.90 0.29 -3.30
C LYS A 92 6.33 -0.87 -4.12
N TRP A 93 7.01 -1.18 -5.21
CA TRP A 93 6.62 -2.13 -6.22
C TRP A 93 7.71 -3.19 -6.36
N SER A 94 7.34 -4.46 -6.30
CA SER A 94 8.27 -5.57 -6.47
C SER A 94 7.56 -6.81 -6.99
N VAL A 95 8.32 -7.76 -7.55
CA VAL A 95 7.83 -9.13 -7.78
C VAL A 95 8.42 -9.99 -6.68
N SER A 96 7.56 -10.68 -5.95
CA SER A 96 7.97 -11.50 -4.80
C SER A 96 7.50 -12.94 -5.00
N ALA A 97 8.31 -13.89 -4.56
CA ALA A 97 7.92 -15.29 -4.43
C ALA A 97 7.61 -15.60 -2.95
N TRP A 98 6.58 -16.39 -2.70
CA TRP A 98 6.24 -16.89 -1.37
C TRP A 98 6.16 -18.41 -1.37
N THR A 99 6.49 -18.98 -0.23
CA THR A 99 6.42 -20.42 0.02
C THR A 99 5.75 -20.61 1.38
N ILE A 100 4.59 -21.28 1.39
CA ILE A 100 4.00 -21.80 2.62
C ILE A 100 4.60 -23.17 2.86
N ALA A 101 5.31 -23.30 3.96
CA ALA A 101 5.87 -24.56 4.43
C ALA A 101 5.16 -25.02 5.71
N GLU A 102 4.88 -26.31 5.80
CA GLU A 102 4.51 -26.98 7.04
C GLU A 102 5.79 -27.38 7.78
N LEU A 103 5.96 -26.85 8.99
CA LEU A 103 6.95 -27.36 9.93
C LEU A 103 6.38 -28.61 10.61
N PRO A 104 6.97 -29.80 10.40
CA PRO A 104 6.58 -30.97 11.15
C PRO A 104 7.09 -30.88 12.59
N LEU A 105 6.25 -31.32 13.54
CA LEU A 105 6.59 -31.38 14.96
C LEU A 105 7.55 -32.53 15.30
N VAL A 106 7.81 -33.44 14.36
CA VAL A 106 8.68 -34.60 14.54
C VAL A 106 10.02 -34.34 13.84
N PRO A 107 11.18 -34.41 14.55
CA PRO A 107 12.50 -34.01 14.04
C PRO A 107 12.97 -34.72 12.74
N GLU A 108 12.48 -35.93 12.50
CA GLU A 108 12.90 -36.75 11.35
C GLU A 108 12.11 -36.48 10.06
N THR A 109 11.08 -35.62 10.13
CA THR A 109 10.23 -35.34 8.98
C THR A 109 10.77 -34.14 8.21
N ARG A 110 10.95 -34.29 6.90
CA ARG A 110 11.36 -33.17 6.03
C ARG A 110 10.27 -32.10 5.97
N LEU A 111 10.70 -30.84 5.90
CA LEU A 111 9.84 -29.68 5.65
C LEU A 111 8.99 -29.93 4.40
N ARG A 112 7.66 -29.79 4.52
CA ARG A 112 6.75 -29.96 3.37
C ARG A 112 6.33 -28.61 2.84
N VAL A 113 6.69 -28.31 1.61
CA VAL A 113 6.15 -27.15 0.90
C VAL A 113 4.71 -27.45 0.54
N ARG A 114 3.78 -26.71 1.17
CA ARG A 114 2.33 -26.79 0.96
C ARG A 114 1.93 -26.09 -0.32
N GLN A 115 2.49 -24.90 -0.52
CA GLN A 115 2.14 -24.03 -1.61
C GLN A 115 3.29 -23.08 -1.89
N LYS A 116 3.46 -22.74 -3.16
CA LYS A 116 4.35 -21.68 -3.63
C LYS A 116 3.57 -20.78 -4.57
N GLY A 117 3.94 -19.51 -4.62
CA GLY A 117 3.37 -18.58 -5.58
C GLY A 117 4.34 -17.43 -5.85
N THR A 118 4.13 -16.79 -6.99
CA THR A 118 4.80 -15.56 -7.38
C THR A 118 3.74 -14.49 -7.60
N GLY A 119 4.07 -13.22 -7.34
CA GLY A 119 3.11 -12.15 -7.49
C GLY A 119 3.75 -10.78 -7.53
N CYS A 120 3.05 -9.85 -8.17
CA CYS A 120 3.33 -8.44 -8.06
C CYS A 120 2.84 -7.96 -6.69
N GLN A 121 3.71 -7.24 -5.99
CA GLN A 121 3.45 -6.66 -4.70
C GLN A 121 3.48 -5.15 -4.81
N LEU A 122 2.45 -4.51 -4.23
CA LEU A 122 2.39 -3.08 -4.03
C LEU A 122 2.22 -2.81 -2.53
N GLU A 123 3.21 -2.14 -1.95
CA GLU A 123 3.16 -1.65 -0.56
C GLU A 123 2.94 -0.14 -0.60
N LEU A 124 1.89 0.30 0.10
CA LEU A 124 1.46 1.69 0.20
C LEU A 124 1.67 2.18 1.62
N ASP A 125 2.26 3.37 1.74
CA ASP A 125 2.34 4.17 2.97
C ASP A 125 2.00 5.63 2.60
N ILE A 126 0.70 5.93 2.67
CA ILE A 126 0.15 7.24 2.33
C ILE A 126 -0.10 7.98 3.63
N ASN A 127 0.57 9.11 3.85
CA ASN A 127 0.54 9.77 5.15
C ASN A 127 0.64 11.28 5.06
N THR A 128 0.16 11.98 6.08
CA THR A 128 0.42 13.41 6.23
C THR A 128 1.91 13.66 6.40
N HIS A 129 2.40 14.73 5.76
CA HIS A 129 3.82 15.06 5.70
C HIS A 129 4.36 15.38 7.10
N PRO A 130 5.54 14.85 7.49
CA PRO A 130 6.09 15.03 8.84
C PRO A 130 6.35 16.51 9.18
N ASP A 131 6.68 17.33 8.17
CA ASP A 131 6.92 18.77 8.36
C ASP A 131 5.65 19.59 8.65
N PHE A 132 4.45 19.01 8.62
CA PHE A 132 3.25 19.71 9.06
C PHE A 132 3.33 19.95 10.57
N SER A 133 3.51 21.22 10.96
CA SER A 133 3.59 21.61 12.36
C SER A 133 2.20 21.84 12.94
N GLY A 134 1.81 21.02 13.90
CA GLY A 134 0.58 21.21 14.69
C GLY A 134 -0.29 19.97 14.75
N ASP A 135 -1.47 20.16 15.33
CA ASP A 135 -2.48 19.11 15.45
C ASP A 135 -3.36 19.12 14.20
N LEU A 136 -3.68 17.93 13.69
CA LEU A 136 -4.71 17.81 12.67
C LEU A 136 -6.06 18.12 13.33
N PRO A 137 -6.87 19.06 12.78
CA PRO A 137 -8.17 19.38 13.33
C PRO A 137 -9.07 18.14 13.42
N GLN A 138 -9.65 17.92 14.60
CA GLN A 138 -10.44 16.72 14.89
C GLN A 138 -11.60 16.52 13.91
N ASP A 139 -12.26 17.62 13.54
CA ASP A 139 -13.37 17.67 12.58
C ASP A 139 -12.94 17.37 11.13
N GLN A 140 -11.65 17.45 10.83
CA GLN A 140 -11.08 17.19 9.50
C GLN A 140 -10.49 15.78 9.36
N LEU A 141 -10.29 15.04 10.46
CA LEU A 141 -9.63 13.72 10.43
C LEU A 141 -10.30 12.71 9.50
N GLY A 142 -11.64 12.65 9.52
CA GLY A 142 -12.40 11.78 8.62
C GLY A 142 -12.20 12.15 7.14
N GLN A 143 -12.15 13.43 6.82
CA GLN A 143 -11.88 13.92 5.45
C GLN A 143 -10.47 13.59 5.00
N ILE A 144 -9.46 13.85 5.83
CA ILE A 144 -8.06 13.54 5.53
C ILE A 144 -7.91 12.03 5.30
N PHE A 145 -8.46 11.20 6.18
CA PHE A 145 -8.40 9.75 6.03
C PHE A 145 -9.00 9.27 4.71
N ARG A 146 -10.18 9.78 4.32
CA ARG A 146 -10.80 9.47 3.02
C ARG A 146 -9.91 9.88 1.85
N GLU A 147 -9.21 11.01 1.96
CA GLU A 147 -8.21 11.42 0.97
C GLU A 147 -7.05 10.41 0.88
N LEU A 148 -6.48 9.98 2.01
CA LEU A 148 -5.41 8.97 2.03
C LEU A 148 -5.85 7.64 1.38
N VAL A 149 -7.08 7.20 1.67
CA VAL A 149 -7.67 6.00 1.07
C VAL A 149 -7.86 6.16 -0.43
N THR A 150 -8.44 7.28 -0.87
CA THR A 150 -8.66 7.58 -2.29
C THR A 150 -7.33 7.56 -3.05
N LEU A 151 -6.29 8.13 -2.46
CA LEU A 151 -4.93 8.10 -2.98
C LEU A 151 -4.35 6.70 -3.10
N GLY A 152 -4.56 5.85 -2.11
CA GLY A 152 -4.15 4.45 -2.17
C GLY A 152 -4.85 3.71 -3.32
N GLN A 153 -6.14 3.95 -3.53
CA GLN A 153 -6.90 3.36 -4.64
C GLN A 153 -6.43 3.88 -6.00
N GLU A 154 -6.16 5.18 -6.11
CA GLU A 154 -5.60 5.82 -7.31
C GLU A 154 -4.29 5.13 -7.72
N ILE A 155 -3.35 4.96 -6.78
CA ILE A 155 -2.06 4.30 -7.04
C ILE A 155 -2.25 2.82 -7.39
N ALA A 156 -3.11 2.11 -6.67
CA ALA A 156 -3.36 0.69 -6.93
C ALA A 156 -3.97 0.42 -8.32
N LYS A 157 -4.75 1.39 -8.84
CA LYS A 157 -5.43 1.27 -10.13
C LYS A 157 -4.58 1.77 -11.29
N GLU A 158 -3.96 2.94 -11.14
CA GLU A 158 -3.32 3.67 -12.23
C GLU A 158 -1.78 3.53 -12.22
N GLY A 159 -1.18 3.03 -11.14
CA GLY A 159 0.26 2.91 -11.01
C GLY A 159 0.96 4.15 -10.43
N ASP A 160 2.24 4.34 -10.77
CA ASP A 160 2.98 5.56 -10.43
C ASP A 160 2.59 6.72 -11.35
N ILE A 161 1.70 7.58 -10.86
CA ILE A 161 1.28 8.81 -11.53
C ILE A 161 1.71 10.09 -10.77
N PRO A 162 2.03 11.20 -11.50
CA PRO A 162 2.49 12.46 -10.92
C PRO A 162 1.64 13.02 -9.79
#